data_AF-A0A7Z0SGW9-F1
#
_entry.id   AF-A0A7Z0SGW9-F1
#
_cell.length_a   1.000
_cell.length_b   1.000
_cell.length_c   1.000
_cell.angle_alpha   90.00
_cell.angle_beta   90.00
_cell.angle_gamma   90.00
#
_symmetry.space_group_name_H-M   'P 1'
#
loop_
_entity.id
_entity.type
_entity.pdbx_description
1 polymer ?
#
loop_
_entity_poly.entity_id
_entity_poly.type
_entity_poly.pdbx_seq_one_letter_code
_entity_poly.pdbx_strand_id
1 'polypeptide(L)'
;MKPLFWLGSSKKDLLALPVPVRKFFGHVLDTAQRGEQHEAVKVLSGFGSAGVLEIIEDDSGSTYRTVYTVRFSEAVFVLHVFQKKSKRGIETPKPDMDIIRQRLKAAAIVAQELKK
;
A
#
# COMPACT_ATOMS: atom_id res chain seq x y z
N MET A 1 0.89 13.74 12.99
CA MET A 1 0.44 12.61 12.15
C MET A 1 0.64 12.99 10.71
N LYS A 2 1.32 12.14 9.92
CA LYS A 2 1.53 12.38 8.49
C LYS A 2 0.21 12.27 7.72
N PRO A 3 -0.04 13.10 6.70
CA PRO A 3 -1.17 12.93 5.81
C PRO A 3 -1.06 11.61 5.03
N LEU A 4 -2.21 11.07 4.63
CA LEU A 4 -2.33 9.85 3.81
C LEU A 4 -2.86 10.22 2.42
N PHE A 5 -2.06 9.97 1.38
CA PHE A 5 -2.47 10.19 0.00
C PHE A 5 -2.77 8.87 -0.70
N TRP A 6 -3.90 8.83 -1.38
CA TRP A 6 -4.35 7.70 -2.17
C TRP A 6 -4.01 7.94 -3.63
N LEU A 7 -3.21 7.06 -4.23
CA LEU A 7 -2.84 7.20 -5.63
C LEU A 7 -3.71 6.36 -6.55
N GLY A 8 -4.12 6.96 -7.67
CA GLY A 8 -4.99 6.32 -8.66
C GLY A 8 -6.29 5.82 -8.03
N SER A 9 -6.64 4.57 -8.34
CA SER A 9 -7.86 3.92 -7.85
C SER A 9 -7.77 3.39 -6.42
N SER A 10 -6.61 3.47 -5.74
CA SER A 10 -6.35 2.74 -4.49
C SER A 10 -7.41 2.94 -3.39
N LYS A 11 -7.94 4.16 -3.21
CA LYS A 11 -9.02 4.43 -2.25
C LYS A 11 -10.31 3.72 -2.64
N LYS A 12 -10.68 3.81 -3.91
CA LYS A 12 -11.88 3.14 -4.46
C LYS A 12 -11.76 1.63 -4.28
N ASP A 13 -10.59 1.08 -4.57
CA ASP A 13 -10.32 -0.36 -4.47
C ASP A 13 -10.39 -0.83 -3.01
N LEU A 14 -9.85 -0.05 -2.05
CA LEU A 14 -10.01 -0.33 -0.61
C LEU A 14 -11.47 -0.34 -0.18
N LEU A 15 -12.25 0.63 -0.64
CA LEU A 15 -13.66 0.73 -0.26
C LEU A 15 -14.52 -0.42 -0.80
N ALA A 16 -14.06 -1.10 -1.86
CA ALA A 16 -14.70 -2.28 -2.43
C ALA A 16 -14.34 -3.59 -1.70
N LEU A 17 -13.39 -3.57 -0.75
CA LEU A 17 -13.01 -4.77 0.01
C LEU A 17 -14.05 -5.11 1.09
N PRO A 18 -14.06 -6.37 1.58
CA PRO A 18 -14.83 -6.75 2.75
C PRO A 18 -14.53 -5.84 3.95
N VAL A 19 -15.55 -5.57 4.76
CA VAL A 19 -15.44 -4.66 5.91
C VAL A 19 -14.32 -5.05 6.89
N PRO A 20 -14.12 -6.34 7.24
CA PRO A 20 -13.01 -6.73 8.12
C PRO A 20 -11.64 -6.34 7.55
N VAL A 21 -11.40 -6.65 6.29
CA VAL A 21 -10.14 -6.34 5.58
C VAL A 21 -9.92 -4.83 5.52
N ARG A 22 -10.96 -4.06 5.19
CA ARG A 22 -10.88 -2.59 5.15
C ARG A 22 -10.51 -2.00 6.51
N LYS A 23 -11.11 -2.51 7.59
CA LYS A 23 -10.80 -2.05 8.96
C LYS A 23 -9.36 -2.36 9.34
N PHE A 24 -8.89 -3.56 9.03
CA PHE A 24 -7.52 -3.96 9.32
C PHE A 24 -6.50 -3.10 8.57
N PHE A 25 -6.65 -2.95 7.24
CA PHE A 25 -5.78 -2.08 6.45
C PHE A 25 -5.82 -0.63 6.94
N GLY A 26 -7.01 -0.12 7.29
CA GLY A 26 -7.16 1.22 7.86
C GLY A 26 -6.38 1.39 9.17
N HIS A 27 -6.42 0.40 10.06
CA HIS A 27 -5.68 0.43 11.32
C HIS A 27 -4.16 0.47 11.08
N VAL A 28 -3.64 -0.40 10.22
CA VAL A 28 -2.20 -0.44 9.91
C VAL A 28 -1.73 0.85 9.23
N LEU A 29 -2.55 1.44 8.35
CA LEU A 29 -2.25 2.72 7.72
C LEU A 29 -2.26 3.88 8.73
N ASP A 30 -3.16 3.88 9.71
CA ASP A 30 -3.16 4.86 10.82
C ASP A 30 -1.86 4.78 11.63
N THR A 31 -1.39 3.56 11.97
CA THR A 31 -0.08 3.34 12.62
C THR A 31 1.05 3.92 11.78
N ALA A 32 1.07 3.67 10.46
CA ALA A 32 2.07 4.24 9.56
C ALA A 32 2.05 5.78 9.52
N GLN A 33 0.87 6.40 9.59
CA GLN A 33 0.73 7.85 9.65
C GLN A 33 1.28 8.44 10.96
N ARG A 34 1.35 7.67 12.05
CA ARG A 34 1.97 8.07 13.31
C ARG A 34 3.50 7.92 13.29
N GLY A 35 4.06 7.32 12.24
CA GLY A 35 5.49 7.03 12.12
C GLY A 35 5.90 5.73 12.79
N GLU A 36 4.93 4.92 13.22
CA GLU A 36 5.13 3.61 13.81
C GLU A 36 5.03 2.53 12.73
N GLN A 37 5.53 1.33 13.03
CA GLN A 37 5.42 0.17 12.15
C GLN A 37 4.62 -0.93 12.84
N HIS A 38 3.52 -1.31 12.20
CA HIS A 38 2.71 -2.45 12.63
C HIS A 38 3.42 -3.78 12.28
N GLU A 39 3.29 -4.80 13.12
CA GLU A 39 3.96 -6.11 12.95
C GLU A 39 3.59 -6.85 11.65
N ALA A 40 2.37 -6.63 11.16
CA ALA A 40 1.86 -7.23 9.92
C ALA A 40 2.51 -6.68 8.64
N VAL A 41 3.30 -5.61 8.73
CA VAL A 41 3.91 -4.93 7.59
C VAL A 41 5.13 -5.71 7.11
N LYS A 42 5.22 -5.92 5.79
CA LYS A 42 6.34 -6.59 5.13
C LYS A 42 6.97 -5.66 4.10
N VAL A 43 8.27 -5.80 3.87
CA VAL A 43 8.94 -5.12 2.76
C VAL A 43 8.58 -5.82 1.46
N LEU A 44 8.07 -5.07 0.49
CA LEU A 44 7.79 -5.59 -0.84
C LEU A 44 9.10 -5.65 -1.66
N SER A 45 9.46 -6.85 -2.10
CA SER A 45 10.67 -7.08 -2.90
C SER A 45 10.57 -6.45 -4.29
N GLY A 46 11.71 -6.29 -4.97
CA GLY A 46 11.76 -5.72 -6.32
C GLY A 46 11.75 -4.19 -6.42
N PHE A 47 11.84 -3.50 -5.27
CA PHE A 47 11.92 -2.03 -5.16
C PHE A 47 13.25 -1.52 -4.59
N GLY A 48 14.23 -2.41 -4.38
CA GLY A 48 15.54 -2.04 -3.82
C GLY A 48 15.41 -1.31 -2.47
N SER A 49 16.11 -0.19 -2.30
CA SER A 49 16.04 0.67 -1.12
C SER A 49 14.82 1.60 -1.07
N ALA A 50 13.86 1.47 -2.00
CA ALA A 50 12.78 2.45 -2.14
C ALA A 50 11.68 2.40 -1.07
N GLY A 51 11.81 1.57 -0.02
CA GLY A 51 10.93 1.61 1.15
C GLY A 51 9.45 1.39 0.80
N VAL A 52 9.17 0.41 -0.05
CA VAL A 52 7.80 0.01 -0.41
C VAL A 52 7.40 -1.15 0.50
N LEU A 53 6.25 -0.99 1.14
CA LEU A 53 5.73 -1.87 2.17
C LEU A 53 4.41 -2.47 1.72
N GLU A 54 4.14 -3.71 2.10
CA GLU A 54 2.87 -4.39 1.86
C GLU A 54 2.26 -4.93 3.16
N ILE A 55 0.93 -4.96 3.18
CA ILE A 55 0.10 -5.61 4.18
C ILE A 55 -0.66 -6.71 3.45
N ILE A 56 -0.67 -7.92 4.01
CA ILE A 56 -1.40 -9.07 3.46
C ILE A 56 -2.45 -9.47 4.49
N GLU A 57 -3.69 -9.60 4.05
CA GLU A 57 -4.81 -10.05 4.89
C GLU A 57 -5.63 -11.10 4.14
N ASP A 58 -5.97 -12.19 4.82
CA ASP A 58 -6.80 -13.26 4.26
C ASP A 58 -8.21 -13.19 4.82
N ASP A 59 -9.23 -13.18 3.96
CA ASP A 59 -10.63 -13.23 4.38
C ASP A 59 -11.43 -14.12 3.43
N SER A 60 -12.27 -15.00 4.01
CA SER A 60 -13.21 -15.85 3.28
C SER A 60 -12.59 -16.60 2.08
N GLY A 61 -11.36 -17.11 2.25
CA GLY A 61 -10.64 -17.88 1.23
C GLY A 61 -10.06 -17.03 0.09
N SER A 62 -9.95 -15.72 0.28
CA SER A 62 -9.31 -14.75 -0.61
C SER A 62 -8.19 -14.01 0.10
N THR A 63 -7.13 -13.67 -0.63
CA THR A 63 -6.01 -12.88 -0.11
C THR A 63 -6.08 -11.46 -0.65
N TYR A 64 -6.00 -10.49 0.24
CA TYR A 64 -6.02 -9.06 -0.07
C TYR A 64 -4.68 -8.44 0.26
N ARG A 65 -4.27 -7.43 -0.52
CA ARG A 65 -3.04 -6.69 -0.27
C ARG A 65 -3.25 -5.20 -0.37
N THR A 66 -2.57 -4.48 0.52
CA THR A 66 -2.38 -3.03 0.42
C THR A 66 -0.90 -2.74 0.35
N VAL A 67 -0.49 -1.94 -0.62
CA VAL A 67 0.89 -1.53 -0.84
C VAL A 67 1.00 -0.02 -0.67
N TYR A 68 1.97 0.41 0.12
CA TYR A 68 2.19 1.82 0.43
C TYR A 68 3.68 2.13 0.56
N THR A 69 4.04 3.41 0.64
CA THR A 69 5.41 3.83 0.93
C THR A 69 5.43 4.94 1.98
N VAL A 70 6.47 4.87 2.82
CA VAL A 70 6.81 5.86 3.86
C VAL A 70 8.14 6.55 3.58
N ARG A 71 8.72 6.30 2.39
CA ARG A 71 10.04 6.84 1.98
C ARG A 71 10.08 8.37 1.99
N PHE A 72 8.93 9.02 1.76
CA PHE A 72 8.81 10.46 1.73
C PHE A 72 8.43 10.96 3.13
N SER A 73 9.19 11.92 3.66
CA SER A 73 8.95 12.48 5.00
C SER A 73 7.59 13.15 5.11
N GLU A 74 7.07 13.67 3.99
CA GLU A 74 5.92 14.55 3.91
C GLU A 74 4.60 13.82 4.15
N ALA A 75 4.51 12.55 3.72
CA ALA A 75 3.25 11.82 3.75
C ALA A 75 3.43 10.30 3.63
N VAL A 76 2.37 9.57 3.95
CA VAL A 76 2.22 8.15 3.60
C VAL A 76 1.45 8.07 2.29
N PHE A 77 1.98 7.32 1.31
CA PHE A 77 1.34 7.18 0.00
C PHE A 77 0.85 5.74 -0.19
N VAL A 78 -0.46 5.57 -0.31
CA VAL A 78 -1.07 4.28 -0.66
C VAL A 78 -1.01 4.12 -2.18
N LEU A 79 -0.23 3.14 -2.62
CA LEU A 79 0.06 2.90 -4.02
C LEU A 79 -0.99 1.98 -4.63
N HIS A 80 -1.33 0.86 -3.98
CA HIS A 80 -2.26 -0.09 -4.57
C HIS A 80 -3.00 -0.89 -3.49
N VAL A 81 -4.26 -1.23 -3.78
CA VAL A 81 -5.07 -2.11 -2.96
C VAL A 81 -5.77 -3.08 -3.91
N PHE A 82 -5.66 -4.37 -3.67
CA PHE A 82 -6.19 -5.39 -4.58
C PHE A 82 -6.44 -6.72 -3.88
N GLN A 83 -7.35 -7.51 -4.45
CA GLN A 83 -7.51 -8.93 -4.14
C GLN A 83 -6.61 -9.72 -5.07
N LYS A 84 -5.72 -10.55 -4.52
CA LYS A 84 -4.90 -11.47 -5.29
C LYS A 84 -5.80 -12.54 -5.92
N LYS A 85 -5.86 -12.57 -7.26
CA LYS A 85 -6.73 -13.50 -8.01
C LYS A 85 -6.24 -14.96 -7.96
N SER A 86 -4.93 -15.18 -7.92
CA SER A 86 -4.36 -16.53 -7.84
C SER A 86 -4.20 -16.96 -6.38
N LYS A 87 -4.70 -18.15 -6.03
CA LYS A 87 -4.45 -18.78 -4.73
C LYS A 87 -3.05 -19.44 -4.64
N ARG A 88 -2.29 -19.46 -5.74
CA ARG A 88 -0.95 -20.06 -5.81
C ARG A 88 0.14 -18.97 -5.89
N GLY A 89 1.30 -19.25 -5.27
CA GLY A 89 2.46 -18.36 -5.22
C GLY A 89 2.34 -17.25 -4.18
N ILE A 90 3.47 -16.86 -3.58
CA ILE A 90 3.55 -15.76 -2.61
C ILE A 90 3.83 -14.41 -3.27
N GLU A 91 4.24 -14.41 -4.54
CA GLU A 91 4.66 -13.22 -5.27
C GLU A 91 3.48 -12.35 -5.68
N THR A 92 3.72 -11.04 -5.71
CA THR A 92 2.82 -10.06 -6.29
C THR A 92 2.86 -10.19 -7.82
N PRO A 93 1.72 -10.39 -8.50
CA PRO A 93 1.68 -10.53 -9.96
C PRO A 93 2.31 -9.33 -10.69
N LYS A 94 2.92 -9.59 -11.86
CA LYS A 94 3.58 -8.55 -12.68
C LYS A 94 2.69 -7.33 -12.98
N PRO A 95 1.40 -7.47 -13.34
CA PRO A 95 0.54 -6.31 -13.58
C PRO A 95 0.39 -5.40 -12.34
N ASP A 96 0.27 -6.00 -11.15
CA ASP A 96 0.15 -5.25 -9.89
C ASP A 96 1.48 -4.56 -9.56
N MET A 97 2.61 -5.22 -9.80
CA MET A 97 3.95 -4.62 -9.65
C MET A 97 4.15 -3.41 -10.57
N ASP A 98 3.66 -3.45 -11.80
CA ASP A 98 3.79 -2.36 -12.76
C ASP A 98 2.93 -1.14 -12.34
N ILE A 99 1.71 -1.37 -11.83
CA ILE A 99 0.87 -0.32 -11.23
C ILE A 99 1.59 0.32 -10.04
N ILE A 100 2.17 -0.47 -9.15
CA ILE A 100 2.88 0.03 -7.97
C ILE A 100 4.08 0.89 -8.40
N ARG A 101 4.87 0.47 -9.39
CA ARG A 101 6.00 1.26 -9.93
C ARG A 101 5.54 2.58 -10.52
N GLN A 102 4.47 2.58 -11.31
CA GLN A 102 3.93 3.80 -11.91
C GLN A 102 3.48 4.78 -10.83
N ARG A 103 2.73 4.29 -9.83
CA ARG A 103 2.22 5.13 -8.74
C ARG A 103 3.34 5.59 -7.80
N LEU A 104 4.39 4.80 -7.60
CA LEU A 104 5.55 5.24 -6.83
C LEU A 104 6.24 6.46 -7.47
N LYS A 105 6.34 6.49 -8.80
CA LYS A 105 6.86 7.68 -9.52
C LYS A 105 5.95 8.89 -9.31
N ALA A 106 4.63 8.71 -9.37
CA ALA A 106 3.68 9.80 -9.10
C ALA A 106 3.77 10.30 -7.65
N ALA A 107 3.95 9.40 -6.68
CA ALA A 107 4.14 9.76 -5.27
C ALA A 107 5.40 10.63 -5.08
N ALA A 108 6.48 10.36 -5.82
CA ALA A 108 7.69 11.16 -5.76
C ALA A 108 7.47 12.61 -6.26
N ILE A 109 6.62 12.79 -7.28
CA ILE A 109 6.27 14.13 -7.81
C ILE A 109 5.45 14.89 -6.77
N VAL A 110 4.39 14.26 -6.23
CA VAL A 110 3.54 14.88 -5.20
C VAL A 110 4.36 15.22 -3.95
N ALA A 111 5.26 14.33 -3.52
CA ALA A 111 6.14 14.60 -2.39
C ALA A 111 7.08 15.80 -2.63
N GLN A 112 7.57 16.00 -3.86
CA GLN A 112 8.36 17.19 -4.19
C GLN A 112 7.53 18.47 -4.16
N GLU A 113 6.26 18.41 -4.57
CA GLU A 113 5.34 19.55 -4.49
C GLU A 113 5.02 19.91 -3.03
N LEU A 114 4.83 18.91 -2.17
CA LEU A 114 4.57 19.11 -0.73
C LEU A 114 5.78 19.67 0.06
N LYS A 115 7.00 19.55 -0.48
CA LYS A 115 8.23 20.10 0.14
C LYS A 115 8.41 21.60 -0.10
N LYS A 116 7.72 22.16 -1.09
CA LYS A 116 7.82 23.58 -1.45
C LYS A 116 6.91 24.42 -0.56
#